data_AF-A0A286USX7-F1
#
_entry.id   AF-A0A286USX7-F1
#
_cell.length_a   1.000
_cell.length_b   1.000
_cell.length_c   1.000
_cell.angle_alpha   90.00
_cell.angle_beta   90.00
_cell.angle_gamma   90.00
#
_symmetry.space_group_name_H-M   'P 1'
#
loop_
_entity.id
_entity.type
_entity.pdbx_description
1 polymer ?
#
loop_
_entity_poly.entity_id
_entity_poly.type
_entity_poly.pdbx_seq_one_letter_code
_entity_poly.pdbx_strand_id
1 'polypeptide(L)'
;MDQKEDISGIDSPEPTLVHRVVEIMPSISNAFTLVTLVASLVARSRADNPISAGFAYGSQKVRGVNLGGWLVLEPWITPNLFDATGNSAIVDEWTFCQFQDTNVARSILQQHWDTFYTENDFRAIAAAGLNHVRLPIGFWAFDVQDGEPFIQGQQAYLDKAVTWAGNHGLKLIIDLHGAPGSQNGFDNSGQRKSFPQWHSNSNNVARTNAIIKTLASRYARNTNVVSVIAPLNEPAGFDGDDVLDVTRQYWLDSYGNIRFPFGTSEQSNTLVLIHDAFQPLSYWSGFLTPPQHQGAAIDTHIYQVFSDDLLALSEDQHIAQACSHSSELATFDIWAIVGEWSPARTDCAKYLNGRGVGARFDGTRSGSTARGSCQGFSGSAATFSSSYKTFLRKFWEAQTISYEGGQGWIQWAWKTEEGAGEEWSYSKGLQYGWIPQNPTNRKYPNICN
;
A
#
# COMPACT_ATOMS: atom_id res chain seq x y z
N MET A 1 -18.93 -68.58 -29.44
CA MET A 1 -19.12 -67.14 -29.70
C MET A 1 -18.46 -66.41 -28.54
N ASP A 2 -17.12 -66.28 -28.59
CA ASP A 2 -16.37 -65.21 -29.31
C ASP A 2 -16.36 -63.92 -28.45
N GLN A 3 -15.28 -63.19 -28.17
CA GLN A 3 -13.82 -63.16 -28.40
C GLN A 3 -13.26 -62.25 -27.25
N LYS A 4 -12.04 -62.46 -26.70
CA LYS A 4 -10.76 -61.70 -26.93
C LYS A 4 -10.95 -60.18 -27.22
N GLU A 5 -10.20 -59.24 -26.65
CA GLU A 5 -8.74 -59.10 -26.54
C GLU A 5 -8.33 -58.17 -25.37
N ASP A 6 -7.15 -58.41 -24.77
CA ASP A 6 -6.26 -57.32 -24.34
C ASP A 6 -4.80 -57.82 -24.42
N ILE A 7 -3.92 -56.99 -24.99
CA ILE A 7 -2.63 -57.39 -25.57
C ILE A 7 -1.45 -56.80 -24.78
N SER A 8 -0.47 -57.69 -24.55
CA SER A 8 0.98 -57.52 -24.36
C SER A 8 1.53 -56.74 -23.16
N GLY A 9 2.13 -57.50 -22.25
CA GLY A 9 3.47 -57.18 -21.73
C GLY A 9 4.55 -57.99 -22.48
N ILE A 10 5.81 -57.56 -22.35
CA ILE A 10 7.09 -58.31 -22.37
C ILE A 10 8.20 -57.26 -22.59
N ASP A 11 9.08 -57.03 -21.62
CA ASP A 11 10.45 -57.56 -21.64
C ASP A 11 11.29 -57.15 -20.41
N SER A 12 12.21 -58.02 -20.05
CA SER A 12 13.27 -57.96 -19.01
C SER A 12 14.59 -58.42 -19.69
N PRO A 13 15.80 -58.48 -19.08
CA PRO A 13 16.42 -57.89 -17.88
C PRO A 13 17.84 -57.24 -18.15
N GLU A 14 18.53 -56.81 -17.09
CA GLU A 14 19.96 -56.40 -16.94
C GLU A 14 21.04 -57.48 -17.32
N PRO A 15 22.41 -57.36 -17.14
CA PRO A 15 23.36 -56.24 -16.84
C PRO A 15 24.76 -56.23 -17.58
N THR A 16 25.56 -55.17 -17.31
CA THR A 16 27.06 -55.07 -17.17
C THR A 16 28.07 -55.36 -18.31
N LEU A 17 29.00 -54.41 -18.60
CA LEU A 17 30.45 -54.46 -18.24
C LEU A 17 31.31 -53.29 -18.84
N VAL A 18 32.05 -52.59 -17.96
CA VAL A 18 33.49 -52.20 -18.01
C VAL A 18 34.06 -51.33 -19.15
N HIS A 19 34.74 -50.23 -18.79
CA HIS A 19 36.12 -49.84 -19.19
C HIS A 19 36.61 -48.67 -18.28
N ARG A 20 37.51 -48.92 -17.32
CA ARG A 20 38.99 -48.71 -17.31
C ARG A 20 39.49 -47.24 -17.21
N VAL A 21 39.89 -46.92 -15.97
CA VAL A 21 41.06 -46.15 -15.49
C VAL A 21 42.12 -45.74 -16.51
N VAL A 22 42.48 -44.45 -16.50
CA VAL A 22 43.87 -43.96 -16.67
C VAL A 22 44.09 -42.76 -15.73
N GLU A 23 44.98 -42.94 -14.75
CA GLU A 23 45.62 -41.88 -13.94
C GLU A 23 46.72 -41.19 -14.75
N ILE A 24 46.77 -39.86 -14.74
CA ILE A 24 48.03 -39.10 -14.92
C ILE A 24 47.97 -37.81 -14.06
N MET A 25 48.76 -37.77 -12.99
CA MET A 25 49.36 -36.54 -12.45
C MET A 25 50.86 -36.59 -12.79
N PRO A 26 51.53 -35.45 -13.09
CA PRO A 26 52.19 -34.74 -11.98
C PRO A 26 52.30 -33.20 -12.12
N SER A 27 52.46 -32.57 -10.96
CA SER A 27 53.33 -31.41 -10.69
C SER A 27 53.00 -30.07 -11.37
N ILE A 28 52.40 -29.15 -10.60
CA ILE A 28 52.57 -27.71 -10.83
C ILE A 28 53.06 -27.03 -9.55
N SER A 29 54.29 -26.54 -9.64
CA SER A 29 54.92 -25.60 -8.71
C SER A 29 54.30 -24.20 -8.84
N ASN A 30 54.13 -23.56 -7.68
CA ASN A 30 53.97 -22.13 -7.39
C ASN A 30 54.11 -21.13 -8.55
N ALA A 31 53.05 -20.35 -8.78
CA ALA A 31 53.10 -18.89 -8.88
C ALA A 31 51.68 -18.31 -8.75
N PHE A 32 51.30 -17.90 -7.53
CA PHE A 32 50.16 -17.03 -7.32
C PHE A 32 50.53 -15.62 -7.80
N THR A 33 50.17 -15.28 -9.04
CA THR A 33 50.11 -13.88 -9.46
C THR A 33 48.74 -13.37 -9.04
N LEU A 34 48.71 -12.64 -7.93
CA LEU A 34 47.54 -11.91 -7.45
C LEU A 34 47.20 -10.81 -8.48
N VAL A 35 46.35 -11.12 -9.46
CA VAL A 35 45.68 -10.09 -10.23
C VAL A 35 44.60 -9.53 -9.30
N THR A 36 44.96 -8.48 -8.57
CA THR A 36 44.01 -7.64 -7.87
C THR A 36 43.12 -7.00 -8.93
N LEU A 37 42.01 -7.66 -9.26
CA LEU A 37 40.92 -7.01 -9.95
C LEU A 37 40.36 -6.01 -8.94
N VAL A 38 40.84 -4.77 -9.01
CA VAL A 38 40.17 -3.65 -8.35
C VAL A 38 38.86 -3.50 -9.11
N ALA A 39 37.86 -4.27 -8.70
CA ALA A 39 36.47 -3.97 -8.97
C ALA A 39 36.25 -2.62 -8.30
N SER A 40 36.40 -1.58 -9.10
CA SER A 40 35.92 -0.26 -8.77
C SER A 40 34.42 -0.44 -8.62
N LEU A 41 33.95 -0.69 -7.40
CA LEU A 41 32.59 -0.40 -6.99
C LEU A 41 32.46 1.11 -7.13
N VAL A 42 32.26 1.55 -8.38
CA VAL A 42 31.57 2.79 -8.63
C VAL A 42 30.22 2.53 -8.01
N ALA A 43 30.03 3.03 -6.78
CA ALA A 43 28.71 3.33 -6.30
C ALA A 43 28.07 4.13 -7.44
N ARG A 44 27.22 3.46 -8.22
CA ARG A 44 26.32 4.17 -9.13
C ARG A 44 25.51 5.01 -8.17
N SER A 45 25.91 6.27 -8.01
CA SER A 45 25.03 7.31 -7.56
C SER A 45 23.85 7.19 -8.50
N ARG A 46 22.78 6.51 -8.05
CA ARG A 46 21.49 6.47 -8.73
C ARG A 46 20.94 7.89 -8.64
N ALA A 47 21.49 8.75 -9.48
CA ALA A 47 21.18 10.15 -9.53
C ALA A 47 19.86 10.27 -10.27
N ASP A 48 18.76 9.96 -9.59
CA ASP A 48 17.44 10.52 -9.89
C ASP A 48 17.40 12.02 -9.51
N ASN A 49 18.48 12.75 -9.86
CA ASN A 49 18.67 14.19 -9.63
C ASN A 49 18.15 15.16 -10.71
N PRO A 50 17.30 14.80 -11.69
CA PRO A 50 16.78 15.77 -12.66
C PRO A 50 15.42 16.35 -12.26
N ILE A 51 14.81 15.87 -11.17
CA ILE A 51 13.63 16.52 -10.59
C ILE A 51 14.05 17.44 -9.43
N SER A 52 13.44 18.61 -9.35
CA SER A 52 13.51 19.49 -8.18
C SER A 52 12.23 19.32 -7.36
N ALA A 53 12.07 18.14 -6.77
CA ALA A 53 10.88 17.80 -6.01
C ALA A 53 10.71 18.73 -4.80
N GLY A 54 9.45 18.95 -4.38
CA GLY A 54 9.12 19.76 -3.21
C GLY A 54 9.68 19.22 -1.88
N PHE A 55 10.22 18.00 -1.88
CA PHE A 55 10.86 17.29 -0.78
C PHE A 55 12.14 16.61 -1.29
N ALA A 56 13.15 16.48 -0.43
CA ALA A 56 14.46 15.95 -0.80
C ALA A 56 14.49 14.40 -0.78
N TYR A 57 13.66 13.76 -1.61
CA TYR A 57 13.66 12.31 -1.81
C TYR A 57 15.08 11.80 -2.12
N GLY A 58 15.40 10.59 -1.65
CA GLY A 58 16.76 10.02 -1.71
C GLY A 58 17.68 10.47 -0.58
N SER A 59 17.43 11.60 0.08
CA SER A 59 18.27 12.12 1.18
C SER A 59 17.53 12.29 2.50
N GLN A 60 16.22 12.58 2.45
CA GLN A 60 15.34 12.64 3.62
C GLN A 60 14.33 11.51 3.56
N LYS A 61 13.97 10.97 4.74
CA LYS A 61 12.98 9.89 4.85
C LYS A 61 11.56 10.45 4.88
N VAL A 62 10.70 9.86 4.09
CA VAL A 62 9.25 10.03 4.14
C VAL A 62 8.74 9.46 5.47
N ARG A 63 8.01 10.27 6.23
CA ARG A 63 7.36 9.88 7.49
C ARG A 63 5.98 10.50 7.49
N GLY A 64 4.98 9.70 7.18
CA GLY A 64 3.63 10.19 7.00
C GLY A 64 2.55 9.29 7.54
N VAL A 65 1.32 9.73 7.32
CA VAL A 65 0.10 8.99 7.65
C VAL A 65 -0.91 9.12 6.52
N ASN A 66 -1.73 8.10 6.36
CA ASN A 66 -2.88 8.12 5.46
C ASN A 66 -4.06 8.87 6.11
N LEU A 67 -4.79 9.63 5.29
CA LEU A 67 -6.05 10.28 5.63
C LEU A 67 -7.23 9.36 5.27
N GLY A 68 -7.11 8.09 5.64
CA GLY A 68 -8.06 7.01 5.31
C GLY A 68 -9.45 7.23 5.90
N GLY A 69 -10.48 6.68 5.25
CA GLY A 69 -11.87 6.84 5.66
C GLY A 69 -12.47 8.24 5.46
N TRP A 70 -11.75 9.22 4.89
CA TRP A 70 -12.26 10.58 4.72
C TRP A 70 -13.04 10.80 3.42
N LEU A 71 -12.33 10.79 2.27
CA LEU A 71 -12.95 11.02 0.94
C LEU A 71 -13.28 9.72 0.20
N VAL A 72 -12.96 8.59 0.82
CA VAL A 72 -13.45 7.25 0.51
C VAL A 72 -13.86 6.62 1.83
N LEU A 73 -15.10 6.17 1.95
CA LEU A 73 -15.61 5.55 3.17
C LEU A 73 -15.13 4.10 3.27
N GLU A 74 -14.62 3.75 4.44
CA GLU A 74 -14.27 2.38 4.80
C GLU A 74 -15.03 1.97 6.06
N PRO A 75 -15.87 0.91 6.01
CA PRO A 75 -16.71 0.51 7.14
C PRO A 75 -15.93 0.24 8.42
N TRP A 76 -14.67 -0.16 8.33
CA TRP A 76 -13.85 -0.49 9.50
C TRP A 76 -13.22 0.74 10.16
N ILE A 77 -12.99 1.81 9.39
CA ILE A 77 -12.46 3.08 9.90
C ILE A 77 -13.58 3.88 10.58
N THR A 78 -14.77 3.93 9.96
CA THR A 78 -15.94 4.68 10.46
C THR A 78 -17.18 3.79 10.57
N PRO A 79 -17.18 2.75 11.42
CA PRO A 79 -18.27 1.78 11.50
C PRO A 79 -19.63 2.40 11.87
N ASN A 80 -19.68 3.49 12.64
CA ASN A 80 -20.96 4.06 13.03
C ASN A 80 -21.71 4.70 11.85
N LEU A 81 -21.01 5.21 10.82
CA LEU A 81 -21.66 5.69 9.60
C LEU A 81 -22.47 4.59 8.92
N PHE A 82 -21.95 3.36 8.94
CA PHE A 82 -22.59 2.20 8.33
C PHE A 82 -23.66 1.60 9.25
N ASP A 83 -23.40 1.51 10.55
CA ASP A 83 -24.35 0.94 11.51
C ASP A 83 -25.58 1.81 11.72
N ALA A 84 -25.42 3.13 11.73
CA ALA A 84 -26.53 4.08 11.85
C ALA A 84 -27.54 3.97 10.71
N THR A 85 -27.16 3.40 9.56
CA THR A 85 -28.12 3.15 8.46
C THR A 85 -29.18 2.11 8.80
N GLY A 86 -28.92 1.22 9.79
CA GLY A 86 -29.78 0.09 10.10
C GLY A 86 -29.90 -0.94 8.96
N ASN A 87 -29.12 -0.81 7.88
CA ASN A 87 -29.20 -1.64 6.70
C ASN A 87 -27.89 -2.39 6.46
N SER A 88 -27.89 -3.71 6.69
CA SER A 88 -26.72 -4.56 6.52
C SER A 88 -26.28 -4.76 5.06
N ALA A 89 -27.12 -4.40 4.08
CA ALA A 89 -26.76 -4.44 2.66
C ALA A 89 -25.82 -3.29 2.24
N ILE A 90 -25.65 -2.27 3.09
CA ILE A 90 -24.71 -1.17 2.86
C ILE A 90 -23.32 -1.61 3.35
N VAL A 91 -22.46 -2.02 2.43
CA VAL A 91 -21.16 -2.66 2.73
C VAL A 91 -19.95 -1.87 2.26
N ASP A 92 -20.16 -0.80 1.50
CA ASP A 92 -19.17 0.09 0.88
C ASP A 92 -19.83 1.44 0.53
N GLU A 93 -19.07 2.40 0.00
CA GLU A 93 -19.60 3.72 -0.36
C GLU A 93 -20.60 3.67 -1.53
N TRP A 94 -20.44 2.74 -2.48
CA TRP A 94 -21.40 2.50 -3.56
C TRP A 94 -22.78 2.18 -3.00
N THR A 95 -22.88 1.16 -2.17
CA THR A 95 -24.14 0.71 -1.56
C THR A 95 -24.66 1.72 -0.54
N PHE A 96 -23.77 2.48 0.12
CA PHE A 96 -24.14 3.59 0.99
C PHE A 96 -24.94 4.64 0.21
N CYS A 97 -24.49 5.02 -0.98
CA CYS A 97 -25.22 5.99 -1.79
C CYS A 97 -26.42 5.36 -2.52
N GLN A 98 -26.40 4.05 -2.78
CA GLN A 98 -27.47 3.34 -3.51
C GLN A 98 -28.71 3.07 -2.66
N PHE A 99 -28.55 2.67 -1.40
CA PHE A 99 -29.64 2.14 -0.57
C PHE A 99 -30.20 3.15 0.44
N GLN A 100 -29.78 4.41 0.35
CA GLN A 100 -30.31 5.50 1.15
C GLN A 100 -31.04 6.52 0.28
N ASP A 101 -31.90 7.33 0.89
CA ASP A 101 -32.38 8.54 0.23
C ASP A 101 -31.18 9.44 -0.11
N THR A 102 -31.13 9.93 -1.35
CA THR A 102 -29.98 10.70 -1.86
C THR A 102 -29.69 11.95 -1.04
N ASN A 103 -30.71 12.64 -0.50
CA ASN A 103 -30.51 13.84 0.30
C ASN A 103 -30.01 13.49 1.70
N VAL A 104 -30.49 12.38 2.28
CA VAL A 104 -29.97 11.85 3.55
C VAL A 104 -28.49 11.46 3.40
N ALA A 105 -28.16 10.65 2.39
CA ALA A 105 -26.77 10.25 2.13
C ALA A 105 -25.86 11.45 1.89
N ARG A 106 -26.30 12.44 1.09
CA ARG A 106 -25.55 13.69 0.86
C ARG A 106 -25.30 14.45 2.16
N SER A 107 -26.30 14.59 3.01
CA SER A 107 -26.16 15.30 4.29
C SER A 107 -25.17 14.61 5.22
N ILE A 108 -25.20 13.27 5.28
CA ILE A 108 -24.27 12.49 6.11
C ILE A 108 -22.84 12.61 5.57
N LEU A 109 -22.64 12.45 4.26
CA LEU A 109 -21.34 12.59 3.62
C LEU A 109 -20.74 13.98 3.81
N GLN A 110 -21.54 15.03 3.61
CA GLN A 110 -21.12 16.40 3.82
C GLN A 110 -20.68 16.65 5.27
N GLN A 111 -21.48 16.18 6.25
CA GLN A 111 -21.12 16.28 7.67
C GLN A 111 -19.84 15.51 7.99
N HIS A 112 -19.69 14.30 7.43
CA HIS A 112 -18.48 13.49 7.59
C HIS A 112 -17.26 14.22 7.01
N TRP A 113 -17.33 14.70 5.79
CA TRP A 113 -16.22 15.43 5.16
C TRP A 113 -15.86 16.71 5.92
N ASP A 114 -16.83 17.42 6.50
CA ASP A 114 -16.61 18.64 7.27
C ASP A 114 -15.97 18.41 8.64
N THR A 115 -16.10 17.21 9.22
CA THR A 115 -15.76 16.97 10.63
C THR A 115 -14.72 15.88 10.83
N PHE A 116 -14.63 14.90 9.94
CA PHE A 116 -13.74 13.76 10.12
C PHE A 116 -12.28 14.16 9.97
N TYR A 117 -11.90 15.04 9.03
CA TYR A 117 -10.59 15.70 9.07
C TYR A 117 -10.75 17.21 8.98
N THR A 118 -9.95 17.90 9.79
CA THR A 118 -9.90 19.35 9.86
C THR A 118 -8.46 19.84 9.80
N GLU A 119 -8.24 21.15 9.65
CA GLU A 119 -6.90 21.73 9.73
C GLU A 119 -6.17 21.39 11.05
N ASN A 120 -6.92 21.21 12.14
CA ASN A 120 -6.34 20.80 13.42
C ASN A 120 -5.64 19.43 13.35
N ASP A 121 -6.14 18.51 12.51
CA ASP A 121 -5.49 17.22 12.28
C ASP A 121 -4.16 17.41 11.56
N PHE A 122 -4.10 18.25 10.53
CA PHE A 122 -2.86 18.56 9.80
C PHE A 122 -1.83 19.24 10.71
N ARG A 123 -2.27 20.16 11.57
CA ARG A 123 -1.42 20.75 12.61
C ARG A 123 -0.87 19.69 13.57
N ALA A 124 -1.70 18.74 14.00
CA ALA A 124 -1.30 17.68 14.91
C ALA A 124 -0.34 16.68 14.25
N ILE A 125 -0.55 16.34 12.97
CA ILE A 125 0.34 15.52 12.16
C ILE A 125 1.72 16.16 12.07
N ALA A 126 1.80 17.45 11.73
CA ALA A 126 3.07 18.17 11.68
C ALA A 126 3.73 18.26 13.08
N ALA A 127 2.95 18.50 14.14
CA ALA A 127 3.46 18.52 15.52
C ALA A 127 3.96 17.15 16.01
N ALA A 128 3.52 16.05 15.39
CA ALA A 128 4.07 14.71 15.59
C ALA A 128 5.38 14.46 14.81
N GLY A 129 5.97 15.49 14.22
CA GLY A 129 7.24 15.38 13.49
C GLY A 129 7.12 14.64 12.15
N LEU A 130 5.90 14.47 11.64
CA LEU A 130 5.62 13.90 10.32
C LEU A 130 5.77 14.97 9.24
N ASN A 131 6.12 14.53 8.03
CA ASN A 131 6.39 15.41 6.89
C ASN A 131 5.50 15.14 5.68
N HIS A 132 4.72 14.05 5.67
CA HIS A 132 3.81 13.69 4.58
C HIS A 132 2.41 13.31 5.09
N VAL A 133 1.42 13.55 4.25
CA VAL A 133 0.07 12.98 4.32
C VAL A 133 -0.29 12.37 2.97
N ARG A 134 -0.90 11.18 2.97
CA ARG A 134 -1.48 10.56 1.77
C ARG A 134 -2.99 10.65 1.84
N LEU A 135 -3.61 11.18 0.79
CA LEU A 135 -5.05 11.43 0.71
C LEU A 135 -5.68 10.50 -0.33
N PRO A 136 -6.31 9.41 0.11
CA PRO A 136 -7.22 8.61 -0.70
C PRO A 136 -8.38 9.47 -1.24
N ILE A 137 -8.63 9.40 -2.54
CA ILE A 137 -9.81 10.00 -3.17
C ILE A 137 -10.34 9.08 -4.28
N GLY A 138 -11.66 8.85 -4.32
CA GLY A 138 -12.28 8.00 -5.33
C GLY A 138 -12.52 8.72 -6.66
N PHE A 139 -12.61 7.96 -7.76
CA PHE A 139 -12.87 8.52 -9.10
C PHE A 139 -14.17 9.35 -9.15
N TRP A 140 -15.15 8.98 -8.33
CA TRP A 140 -16.46 9.63 -8.28
C TRP A 140 -16.40 11.07 -7.80
N ALA A 141 -15.31 11.50 -7.16
CA ALA A 141 -15.08 12.91 -6.89
C ALA A 141 -15.01 13.76 -8.18
N PHE A 142 -14.71 13.14 -9.33
CA PHE A 142 -14.45 13.81 -10.60
C PHE A 142 -15.42 13.41 -11.71
N ASP A 143 -15.76 12.13 -11.80
CA ASP A 143 -16.52 11.56 -12.91
C ASP A 143 -17.52 10.52 -12.40
N VAL A 144 -18.81 10.79 -12.57
CA VAL A 144 -19.92 9.88 -12.23
C VAL A 144 -20.80 9.74 -13.47
N GLN A 145 -21.04 8.50 -13.89
CA GLN A 145 -21.87 8.15 -15.05
C GLN A 145 -23.21 7.55 -14.63
N ASP A 146 -24.13 7.44 -15.60
CA ASP A 146 -25.45 6.85 -15.37
C ASP A 146 -25.34 5.45 -14.75
N GLY A 147 -26.07 5.24 -13.65
CA GLY A 147 -26.06 3.98 -12.90
C GLY A 147 -25.03 3.92 -11.76
N GLU A 148 -24.13 4.89 -11.66
CA GLU A 148 -23.22 5.03 -10.52
C GLU A 148 -23.88 5.89 -9.43
N PRO A 149 -24.12 5.36 -8.21
CA PRO A 149 -24.94 6.04 -7.20
C PRO A 149 -24.18 7.12 -6.42
N PHE A 150 -22.88 7.29 -6.69
CA PHE A 150 -22.00 8.13 -5.88
C PHE A 150 -22.45 9.59 -5.83
N ILE A 151 -22.19 10.22 -4.68
CA ILE A 151 -22.49 11.64 -4.45
C ILE A 151 -21.18 12.43 -4.49
N GLN A 152 -21.15 13.48 -5.31
CA GLN A 152 -19.98 14.36 -5.47
C GLN A 152 -19.96 15.50 -4.44
N GLY A 153 -18.75 15.99 -4.14
CA GLY A 153 -18.47 17.13 -3.25
C GLY A 153 -17.02 17.18 -2.74
N GLN A 154 -16.31 16.07 -2.86
CA GLN A 154 -14.97 15.80 -2.31
C GLN A 154 -13.88 16.75 -2.84
N GLN A 155 -14.01 17.30 -4.06
CA GLN A 155 -12.97 18.18 -4.63
C GLN A 155 -12.72 19.45 -3.79
N ALA A 156 -13.75 19.99 -3.12
CA ALA A 156 -13.58 21.13 -2.23
C ALA A 156 -12.73 20.77 -0.98
N TYR A 157 -12.81 19.51 -0.54
CA TYR A 157 -12.01 18.98 0.58
C TYR A 157 -10.59 18.61 0.17
N LEU A 158 -10.41 18.16 -1.07
CA LEU A 158 -9.08 18.04 -1.67
C LEU A 158 -8.36 19.40 -1.66
N ASP A 159 -9.03 20.48 -2.07
CA ASP A 159 -8.43 21.83 -2.04
C ASP A 159 -8.14 22.33 -0.60
N LYS A 160 -9.02 22.01 0.36
CA LYS A 160 -8.76 22.24 1.79
C LYS A 160 -7.51 21.47 2.25
N ALA A 161 -7.39 20.19 1.92
CA ALA A 161 -6.25 19.36 2.29
C ALA A 161 -4.93 19.89 1.70
N VAL A 162 -4.93 20.33 0.44
CA VAL A 162 -3.78 21.01 -0.18
C VAL A 162 -3.40 22.27 0.61
N THR A 163 -4.39 23.09 0.97
CA THR A 163 -4.17 24.33 1.73
C THR A 163 -3.60 24.03 3.12
N TRP A 164 -4.23 23.12 3.88
CA TRP A 164 -3.82 22.75 5.23
C TRP A 164 -2.45 22.07 5.27
N ALA A 165 -2.13 21.22 4.28
CA ALA A 165 -0.80 20.65 4.13
C ALA A 165 0.26 21.75 3.95
N GLY A 166 0.00 22.70 3.05
CA GLY A 166 0.87 23.84 2.81
C GLY A 166 1.08 24.72 4.06
N ASN A 167 0.00 25.04 4.78
CA ASN A 167 0.04 25.85 6.01
C ASN A 167 0.92 25.24 7.12
N HIS A 168 1.03 23.91 7.14
CA HIS A 168 1.78 23.17 8.16
C HIS A 168 3.08 22.54 7.66
N GLY A 169 3.52 22.90 6.44
CA GLY A 169 4.77 22.40 5.86
C GLY A 169 4.76 20.91 5.51
N LEU A 170 3.58 20.29 5.47
CA LEU A 170 3.39 18.91 5.06
C LEU A 170 3.38 18.79 3.55
N LYS A 171 3.86 17.65 3.07
CA LYS A 171 3.70 17.24 1.67
C LYS A 171 2.46 16.39 1.52
N LEU A 172 1.76 16.56 0.42
CA LEU A 172 0.54 15.83 0.09
C LEU A 172 0.81 14.86 -1.06
N ILE A 173 0.48 13.60 -0.82
CA ILE A 173 0.30 12.59 -1.86
C ILE A 173 -1.20 12.54 -2.19
N ILE A 174 -1.57 12.86 -3.43
CA ILE A 174 -2.93 12.62 -3.91
C ILE A 174 -2.97 11.21 -4.48
N ASP A 175 -3.84 10.37 -3.94
CA ASP A 175 -3.94 8.96 -4.27
C ASP A 175 -5.32 8.64 -4.83
N LEU A 176 -5.37 8.23 -6.10
CA LEU A 176 -6.62 7.78 -6.71
C LEU A 176 -6.95 6.38 -6.17
N HIS A 177 -7.81 6.33 -5.17
CA HIS A 177 -7.97 5.15 -4.32
C HIS A 177 -9.00 4.15 -4.84
N GLY A 178 -9.91 4.60 -5.70
CA GLY A 178 -10.92 3.75 -6.34
C GLY A 178 -11.09 4.16 -7.81
N ALA A 179 -11.10 3.16 -8.70
CA ALA A 179 -11.35 3.35 -10.12
C ALA A 179 -12.73 2.82 -10.55
N PRO A 180 -13.30 3.29 -11.68
CA PRO A 180 -14.56 2.77 -12.19
C PRO A 180 -14.52 1.26 -12.39
N GLY A 181 -15.58 0.57 -11.93
CA GLY A 181 -15.66 -0.90 -11.98
C GLY A 181 -14.83 -1.64 -10.92
N SER A 182 -14.12 -0.91 -10.05
CA SER A 182 -13.15 -1.40 -9.07
C SER A 182 -11.92 -2.09 -9.69
N GLN A 183 -10.75 -1.77 -9.13
CA GLN A 183 -9.45 -2.33 -9.52
C GLN A 183 -9.05 -3.56 -8.69
N ASN A 184 -9.75 -3.85 -7.59
CA ASN A 184 -9.40 -4.95 -6.67
C ASN A 184 -10.59 -5.66 -6.01
N GLY A 185 -11.81 -5.14 -6.17
CA GLY A 185 -13.00 -5.72 -5.56
C GLY A 185 -13.13 -5.49 -4.05
N PHE A 186 -12.24 -4.72 -3.43
CA PHE A 186 -12.28 -4.36 -2.02
C PHE A 186 -13.27 -3.22 -1.76
N ASP A 187 -13.77 -3.12 -0.53
CA ASP A 187 -14.65 -2.01 -0.13
C ASP A 187 -13.93 -0.65 -0.16
N ASN A 188 -12.62 -0.63 0.12
CA ASN A 188 -11.76 0.57 0.00
C ASN A 188 -11.69 1.15 -1.43
N SER A 189 -12.01 0.38 -2.48
CA SER A 189 -12.13 0.91 -3.85
C SER A 189 -13.45 1.66 -4.10
N GLY A 190 -14.34 1.69 -3.10
CA GLY A 190 -15.69 2.26 -3.15
C GLY A 190 -16.77 1.26 -3.56
N GLN A 191 -16.40 0.11 -4.16
CA GLN A 191 -17.36 -0.90 -4.62
C GLN A 191 -16.81 -2.32 -4.45
N ARG A 192 -17.21 -2.99 -3.37
CA ARG A 192 -16.84 -4.37 -3.08
C ARG A 192 -17.51 -5.31 -4.07
N LYS A 193 -16.72 -6.06 -4.84
CA LYS A 193 -17.20 -6.96 -5.89
C LYS A 193 -16.32 -8.18 -6.03
N SER A 194 -16.93 -9.32 -6.36
CA SER A 194 -16.20 -10.56 -6.63
C SER A 194 -15.42 -10.54 -7.95
N PHE A 195 -15.84 -9.70 -8.90
CA PHE A 195 -15.22 -9.58 -10.22
C PHE A 195 -14.99 -8.09 -10.51
N PRO A 196 -13.82 -7.53 -10.14
CA PRO A 196 -13.44 -6.18 -10.53
C PRO A 196 -13.33 -6.06 -12.06
N GLN A 197 -13.75 -4.92 -12.60
CA GLN A 197 -13.91 -4.70 -14.04
C GLN A 197 -13.13 -3.48 -14.54
N TRP A 198 -12.25 -2.89 -13.72
CA TRP A 198 -11.42 -1.78 -14.17
C TRP A 198 -10.52 -2.19 -15.35
N HIS A 199 -9.77 -3.29 -15.22
CA HIS A 199 -8.81 -3.72 -16.24
C HIS A 199 -9.48 -4.24 -17.52
N SER A 200 -10.64 -4.92 -17.41
CA SER A 200 -11.32 -5.57 -18.53
C SER A 200 -12.25 -4.64 -19.32
N ASN A 201 -12.40 -3.38 -18.90
CA ASN A 201 -13.19 -2.38 -19.62
C ASN A 201 -12.34 -1.16 -19.93
N SER A 202 -11.98 -0.99 -21.21
CA SER A 202 -11.14 0.12 -21.68
C SER A 202 -11.72 1.51 -21.38
N ASN A 203 -13.04 1.65 -21.27
CA ASN A 203 -13.66 2.92 -20.84
C ASN A 203 -13.35 3.23 -19.37
N ASN A 204 -13.31 2.23 -18.49
CA ASN A 204 -12.93 2.43 -17.09
C ASN A 204 -11.48 2.91 -16.97
N VAL A 205 -10.56 2.30 -17.72
CA VAL A 205 -9.15 2.73 -17.77
C VAL A 205 -9.03 4.15 -18.34
N ALA A 206 -9.76 4.47 -19.41
CA ALA A 206 -9.74 5.80 -20.02
C ALA A 206 -10.23 6.89 -19.06
N ARG A 207 -11.32 6.65 -18.33
CA ARG A 207 -11.83 7.55 -17.29
C ARG A 207 -10.81 7.76 -16.17
N THR A 208 -10.18 6.68 -15.72
CA THR A 208 -9.12 6.71 -14.70
C THR A 208 -7.93 7.59 -15.16
N ASN A 209 -7.45 7.37 -16.39
CA ASN A 209 -6.39 8.17 -17.02
C ASN A 209 -6.77 9.66 -17.14
N ALA A 210 -8.02 9.98 -17.50
CA ALA A 210 -8.50 11.36 -17.62
C ALA A 210 -8.48 12.10 -16.26
N ILE A 211 -8.76 11.39 -15.17
CA ILE A 211 -8.69 11.93 -13.81
C ILE A 211 -7.24 12.22 -13.43
N ILE A 212 -6.30 11.30 -13.70
CA ILE A 212 -4.87 11.55 -13.44
C ILE A 212 -4.35 12.74 -14.23
N LYS A 213 -4.74 12.87 -15.49
CA LYS A 213 -4.42 14.06 -16.30
C LYS A 213 -4.99 15.34 -15.68
N THR A 214 -6.23 15.29 -15.19
CA THR A 214 -6.88 16.43 -14.52
C THR A 214 -6.14 16.85 -13.25
N LEU A 215 -5.78 15.89 -12.39
CA LEU A 215 -5.01 16.12 -11.17
C LEU A 215 -3.63 16.69 -11.46
N ALA A 216 -2.91 16.08 -12.42
CA ALA A 216 -1.59 16.52 -12.85
C ALA A 216 -1.62 17.96 -13.36
N SER A 217 -2.57 18.31 -14.24
CA SER A 217 -2.73 19.67 -14.75
C SER A 217 -3.15 20.67 -13.67
N ARG A 218 -4.08 20.29 -12.77
CA ARG A 218 -4.59 21.16 -11.70
C ARG A 218 -3.50 21.60 -10.72
N TYR A 219 -2.58 20.70 -10.38
CA TYR A 219 -1.52 20.95 -9.39
C TYR A 219 -0.12 21.07 -9.99
N ALA A 220 -0.01 21.19 -11.32
CA ALA A 220 1.27 21.23 -12.04
C ALA A 220 2.24 22.34 -11.57
N ARG A 221 1.71 23.42 -10.97
CA ARG A 221 2.48 24.54 -10.42
C ARG A 221 2.56 24.56 -8.88
N ASN A 222 1.93 23.59 -8.21
CA ASN A 222 1.93 23.47 -6.75
C ASN A 222 2.69 22.22 -6.28
N THR A 223 3.79 21.89 -6.97
CA THR A 223 4.61 20.70 -6.69
C THR A 223 5.35 20.77 -5.34
N ASN A 224 5.37 21.95 -4.71
CA ASN A 224 5.94 22.15 -3.38
C ASN A 224 5.05 21.57 -2.28
N VAL A 225 3.73 21.50 -2.48
CA VAL A 225 2.79 20.89 -1.54
C VAL A 225 2.31 19.54 -2.08
N VAL A 226 1.78 19.50 -3.31
CA VAL A 226 1.40 18.27 -4.00
C VAL A 226 2.65 17.68 -4.65
N SER A 227 3.48 17.04 -3.83
CA SER A 227 4.79 16.53 -4.27
C SER A 227 4.69 15.18 -4.97
N VAL A 228 3.60 14.45 -4.77
CA VAL A 228 3.40 13.10 -5.33
C VAL A 228 1.96 12.92 -5.81
N ILE A 229 1.79 12.25 -6.95
CA ILE A 229 0.50 11.69 -7.38
C ILE A 229 0.68 10.16 -7.47
N ALA A 230 -0.14 9.44 -6.72
CA ALA A 230 -0.26 7.98 -6.81
C ALA A 230 -1.41 7.66 -7.78
N PRO A 231 -1.14 7.11 -8.99
CA PRO A 231 -2.14 7.08 -10.04
C PRO A 231 -3.25 6.05 -9.83
N LEU A 232 -3.04 5.01 -9.04
CA LEU A 232 -4.09 4.06 -8.65
C LEU A 232 -3.65 3.24 -7.43
N ASN A 233 -4.50 3.15 -6.42
CA ASN A 233 -4.29 2.30 -5.27
C ASN A 233 -4.52 0.81 -5.60
N GLU A 234 -3.62 -0.08 -5.18
CA GLU A 234 -3.88 -1.53 -5.07
C GLU A 234 -4.60 -2.20 -6.25
N PRO A 235 -4.19 -2.07 -7.52
CA PRO A 235 -4.73 -2.94 -8.57
C PRO A 235 -4.42 -4.40 -8.25
N ALA A 236 -5.42 -5.28 -8.34
CA ALA A 236 -5.32 -6.69 -7.95
C ALA A 236 -4.52 -7.54 -8.95
N GLY A 237 -3.21 -7.32 -9.02
CA GLY A 237 -2.32 -8.09 -9.90
C GLY A 237 -2.30 -9.60 -9.61
N PHE A 238 -2.75 -10.02 -8.43
CA PHE A 238 -2.95 -11.44 -8.09
C PHE A 238 -4.10 -12.11 -8.87
N ASP A 239 -4.97 -11.35 -9.53
CA ASP A 239 -6.07 -11.91 -10.36
C ASP A 239 -5.59 -12.36 -11.76
N GLY A 240 -4.36 -12.02 -12.16
CA GLY A 240 -3.71 -12.58 -13.35
C GLY A 240 -3.07 -11.56 -14.29
N ASP A 241 -2.46 -12.08 -15.35
CA ASP A 241 -1.64 -11.30 -16.30
C ASP A 241 -2.44 -10.22 -17.02
N ASP A 242 -3.74 -10.43 -17.30
CA ASP A 242 -4.60 -9.40 -17.92
C ASP A 242 -4.69 -8.12 -17.05
N VAL A 243 -4.71 -8.27 -15.72
CA VAL A 243 -4.69 -7.12 -14.79
C VAL A 243 -3.32 -6.45 -14.82
N LEU A 244 -2.25 -7.24 -14.80
CA LEU A 244 -0.88 -6.75 -14.79
C LEU A 244 -0.52 -6.01 -16.09
N ASP A 245 -0.91 -6.52 -17.25
CA ASP A 245 -0.65 -5.90 -18.55
C ASP A 245 -1.31 -4.51 -18.65
N VAL A 246 -2.58 -4.42 -18.26
CA VAL A 246 -3.30 -3.14 -18.20
C VAL A 246 -2.67 -2.20 -17.18
N THR A 247 -2.27 -2.72 -16.02
CA THR A 247 -1.61 -1.94 -14.97
C THR A 247 -0.27 -1.37 -15.45
N ARG A 248 0.58 -2.17 -16.14
CA ARG A 248 1.85 -1.71 -16.70
C ARG A 248 1.65 -0.59 -17.72
N GLN A 249 0.70 -0.76 -18.64
CA GLN A 249 0.41 0.28 -19.62
C GLN A 249 -0.15 1.55 -18.94
N TYR A 250 -1.03 1.39 -17.96
CA TYR A 250 -1.59 2.49 -17.19
C TYR A 250 -0.52 3.28 -16.41
N TRP A 251 0.51 2.61 -15.89
CA TRP A 251 1.66 3.28 -15.27
C TRP A 251 2.47 4.11 -16.27
N LEU A 252 2.68 3.63 -17.49
CA LEU A 252 3.35 4.41 -18.55
C LEU A 252 2.53 5.64 -18.93
N ASP A 253 1.22 5.48 -19.10
CA ASP A 253 0.30 6.58 -19.41
C ASP A 253 0.27 7.62 -18.27
N SER A 254 0.18 7.16 -17.03
CA SER A 254 0.18 7.99 -15.83
C SER A 254 1.50 8.73 -15.66
N TYR A 255 2.64 8.08 -15.93
CA TYR A 255 3.94 8.74 -15.98
C TYR A 255 3.94 9.88 -17.00
N GLY A 256 3.43 9.64 -18.21
CA GLY A 256 3.26 10.67 -19.23
C GLY A 256 2.41 11.84 -18.74
N ASN A 257 1.25 11.56 -18.15
CA ASN A 257 0.32 12.58 -17.65
C ASN A 257 0.91 13.43 -16.51
N ILE A 258 1.56 12.79 -15.53
CA ILE A 258 2.07 13.45 -14.31
C ILE A 258 3.39 14.18 -14.56
N ARG A 259 4.28 13.59 -15.37
CA ARG A 259 5.60 14.18 -15.65
C ARG A 259 5.54 15.24 -16.75
N PHE A 260 4.56 15.20 -17.65
CA PHE A 260 4.44 16.13 -18.77
C PHE A 260 3.07 16.86 -18.82
N PRO A 261 2.61 17.50 -17.72
CA PRO A 261 1.32 18.18 -17.68
C PRO A 261 1.27 19.42 -18.58
N PHE A 262 2.43 19.92 -19.03
CA PHE A 262 2.60 21.02 -19.99
C PHE A 262 3.00 20.51 -21.39
N GLY A 263 2.74 19.23 -21.69
CA GLY A 263 3.31 18.55 -22.85
C GLY A 263 4.83 18.41 -22.73
N THR A 264 5.54 18.36 -23.86
CA THR A 264 7.00 18.16 -23.88
C THR A 264 7.81 19.44 -23.64
N SER A 265 7.15 20.57 -23.42
CA SER A 265 7.81 21.87 -23.23
C SER A 265 8.47 22.02 -21.86
N GLU A 266 7.93 21.36 -20.84
CA GLU A 266 8.39 21.43 -19.46
C GLU A 266 8.01 20.14 -18.72
N GLN A 267 8.98 19.55 -18.02
CA GLN A 267 8.71 18.43 -17.11
C GLN A 267 8.26 18.94 -15.74
N SER A 268 7.26 18.30 -15.16
CA SER A 268 6.81 18.56 -13.79
C SER A 268 7.92 18.25 -12.77
N ASN A 269 7.74 18.64 -11.51
CA ASN A 269 8.53 18.15 -10.37
C ASN A 269 7.73 17.20 -9.46
N THR A 270 6.49 16.87 -9.84
CA THR A 270 5.67 15.87 -9.13
C THR A 270 6.24 14.47 -9.35
N LEU A 271 6.41 13.73 -8.25
CA LEU A 271 6.78 12.32 -8.25
C LEU A 271 5.59 11.45 -8.67
N VAL A 272 5.84 10.45 -9.51
CA VAL A 272 4.87 9.40 -9.85
C VAL A 272 5.06 8.25 -8.87
N LEU A 273 4.04 7.89 -8.11
CA LEU A 273 4.10 6.81 -7.13
C LEU A 273 3.22 5.63 -7.57
N ILE A 274 3.82 4.61 -8.18
CA ILE A 274 3.08 3.45 -8.71
C ILE A 274 2.94 2.36 -7.65
N HIS A 275 1.75 1.80 -7.46
CA HIS A 275 1.56 0.65 -6.57
C HIS A 275 2.14 -0.63 -7.17
N ASP A 276 2.70 -1.51 -6.33
CA ASP A 276 3.34 -2.78 -6.73
C ASP A 276 2.38 -3.86 -7.27
N ALA A 277 1.08 -3.57 -7.29
CA ALA A 277 0.00 -4.48 -7.71
C ALA A 277 0.04 -5.86 -7.01
N PHE A 278 0.46 -5.89 -5.74
CA PHE A 278 0.67 -7.10 -4.94
C PHE A 278 1.72 -8.06 -5.51
N GLN A 279 2.61 -7.55 -6.36
CA GLN A 279 3.74 -8.31 -6.87
C GLN A 279 4.99 -8.05 -6.01
N PRO A 280 5.90 -9.03 -5.87
CA PRO A 280 7.20 -8.77 -5.29
C PRO A 280 7.91 -7.65 -6.07
N LEU A 281 8.72 -6.83 -5.39
CA LEU A 281 9.43 -5.71 -6.02
C LEU A 281 10.26 -6.16 -7.24
N SER A 282 10.79 -7.38 -7.20
CA SER A 282 11.53 -7.98 -8.31
C SER A 282 10.76 -8.03 -9.64
N TYR A 283 9.43 -8.13 -9.63
CA TYR A 283 8.57 -8.07 -10.82
C TYR A 283 8.68 -6.71 -11.56
N TRP A 284 8.94 -5.64 -10.80
CA TRP A 284 9.05 -4.28 -11.30
C TRP A 284 10.49 -3.85 -11.58
N SER A 285 11.46 -4.77 -11.50
CA SER A 285 12.87 -4.46 -11.80
C SER A 285 13.03 -3.88 -13.20
N GLY A 286 13.81 -2.82 -13.34
CA GLY A 286 14.01 -2.11 -14.61
C GLY A 286 12.83 -1.26 -15.10
N PHE A 287 11.66 -1.33 -14.48
CA PHE A 287 10.49 -0.55 -14.88
C PHE A 287 10.58 0.91 -14.41
N LEU A 288 10.27 1.87 -15.30
CA LEU A 288 10.37 3.32 -15.02
C LEU A 288 11.72 3.76 -14.41
N THR A 289 12.82 3.17 -14.87
CA THR A 289 14.16 3.47 -14.34
C THR A 289 14.88 4.63 -15.06
N PRO A 290 15.78 5.35 -14.36
CA PRO A 290 16.67 6.33 -14.98
C PRO A 290 17.72 5.69 -15.91
N PRO A 291 18.20 6.41 -16.94
CA PRO A 291 17.86 7.80 -17.27
C PRO A 291 16.57 7.99 -18.09
N GLN A 292 15.92 6.92 -18.57
CA GLN A 292 14.76 6.99 -19.46
C GLN A 292 13.53 7.56 -18.76
N HIS A 293 13.34 7.20 -17.50
CA HIS A 293 12.26 7.68 -16.64
C HIS A 293 12.85 8.20 -15.34
N GLN A 294 12.38 9.35 -14.90
CA GLN A 294 12.90 10.09 -13.76
C GLN A 294 11.73 10.60 -12.92
N GLY A 295 11.91 10.66 -11.60
CA GLY A 295 10.82 10.99 -10.69
C GLY A 295 9.69 9.96 -10.71
N ALA A 296 10.07 8.69 -10.71
CA ALA A 296 9.18 7.57 -10.41
C ALA A 296 9.61 6.91 -9.09
N ALA A 297 8.63 6.50 -8.31
CA ALA A 297 8.79 5.71 -7.10
C ALA A 297 7.78 4.57 -7.10
N ILE A 298 8.11 3.49 -6.41
CA ILE A 298 7.19 2.38 -6.14
C ILE A 298 6.60 2.52 -4.74
N ASP A 299 5.30 2.27 -4.65
CA ASP A 299 4.54 2.12 -3.44
C ASP A 299 4.34 0.64 -3.16
N THR A 300 4.70 0.21 -1.95
CA THR A 300 4.47 -1.15 -1.48
C THR A 300 3.72 -1.13 -0.16
N HIS A 301 2.74 -2.02 -0.04
CA HIS A 301 1.88 -2.12 1.13
C HIS A 301 2.26 -3.37 1.93
N ILE A 302 2.66 -3.19 3.19
CA ILE A 302 3.21 -4.28 4.01
C ILE A 302 2.36 -4.48 5.25
N TYR A 303 1.56 -5.54 5.22
CA TYR A 303 0.70 -5.97 6.32
C TYR A 303 0.99 -7.42 6.72
N GLN A 304 0.76 -7.76 7.99
CA GLN A 304 0.97 -9.11 8.51
C GLN A 304 -0.31 -9.67 9.16
N VAL A 305 -1.49 -9.37 8.59
CA VAL A 305 -2.79 -9.73 9.17
C VAL A 305 -3.81 -10.34 8.19
N PHE A 306 -3.53 -10.35 6.89
CA PHE A 306 -4.52 -10.73 5.87
C PHE A 306 -4.42 -12.19 5.37
N SER A 307 -3.65 -13.05 6.04
CA SER A 307 -3.63 -14.49 5.79
C SER A 307 -3.54 -15.28 7.10
N ASP A 308 -4.00 -16.54 7.07
CA ASP A 308 -3.94 -17.44 8.24
C ASP A 308 -2.50 -17.75 8.68
N ASP A 309 -1.54 -17.70 7.76
CA ASP A 309 -0.11 -17.90 8.03
C ASP A 309 0.49 -16.69 8.73
N LEU A 310 0.16 -15.48 8.27
CA LEU A 310 0.63 -14.24 8.89
C LEU A 310 0.06 -14.08 10.31
N LEU A 311 -1.20 -14.46 10.52
CA LEU A 311 -1.84 -14.45 11.83
C LEU A 311 -1.35 -15.54 12.79
N ALA A 312 -0.69 -16.57 12.26
CA ALA A 312 -0.08 -17.63 13.06
C ALA A 312 1.29 -17.24 13.64
N LEU A 313 1.88 -16.13 13.18
CA LEU A 313 3.18 -15.67 13.64
C LEU A 313 3.14 -15.30 15.12
N SER A 314 4.19 -15.71 15.83
CA SER A 314 4.50 -15.19 17.15
C SER A 314 4.88 -13.70 17.06
N GLU A 315 4.82 -13.00 18.19
CA GLU A 315 5.25 -11.59 18.26
C GLU A 315 6.70 -11.39 17.77
N ASP A 316 7.60 -12.32 18.13
CA ASP A 316 9.00 -12.27 17.68
C ASP A 316 9.13 -12.56 16.17
N GLN A 317 8.29 -13.44 15.62
CA GLN A 317 8.27 -13.72 14.19
C GLN A 317 7.75 -12.53 13.37
N HIS A 318 6.74 -11.81 13.86
CA HIS A 318 6.29 -10.56 13.23
C HIS A 318 7.42 -9.53 13.17
N ILE A 319 8.12 -9.33 14.29
CA ILE A 319 9.27 -8.43 14.38
C ILE A 319 10.37 -8.85 13.39
N ALA A 320 10.73 -10.14 13.37
CA ALA A 320 11.75 -10.65 12.45
C ALA A 320 11.38 -10.44 10.99
N GLN A 321 10.11 -10.69 10.62
CA GLN A 321 9.63 -10.46 9.26
C GLN A 321 9.59 -8.97 8.90
N ALA A 322 9.20 -8.08 9.83
CA ALA A 322 9.28 -6.64 9.58
C ALA A 322 10.73 -6.20 9.29
N CYS A 323 11.68 -6.70 10.07
CA CYS A 323 13.11 -6.40 9.88
C CYS A 323 13.69 -6.92 8.56
N SER A 324 13.13 -7.98 7.95
CA SER A 324 13.68 -8.56 6.71
C SER A 324 13.47 -7.69 5.45
N HIS A 325 12.55 -6.72 5.48
CA HIS A 325 12.24 -5.88 4.30
C HIS A 325 13.33 -4.84 3.97
N SER A 326 14.17 -4.46 4.94
CA SER A 326 15.10 -3.31 4.81
C SER A 326 16.03 -3.41 3.60
N SER A 327 16.63 -4.59 3.36
CA SER A 327 17.60 -4.78 2.28
C SER A 327 16.96 -4.62 0.89
N GLU A 328 15.76 -5.19 0.69
CA GLU A 328 15.07 -5.12 -0.59
C GLU A 328 14.65 -3.67 -0.89
N LEU A 329 14.05 -3.00 0.10
CA LEU A 329 13.63 -1.60 -0.01
C LEU A 329 14.79 -0.63 -0.27
N ALA A 330 15.94 -0.86 0.36
CA ALA A 330 17.13 -0.02 0.20
C ALA A 330 17.80 -0.16 -1.18
N THR A 331 17.68 -1.33 -1.80
CA THR A 331 18.42 -1.68 -3.02
C THR A 331 17.57 -1.65 -4.29
N PHE A 332 16.25 -1.48 -4.17
CA PHE A 332 15.34 -1.46 -5.31
C PHE A 332 15.65 -0.35 -6.34
N ASP A 333 15.35 -0.60 -7.62
CA ASP A 333 15.85 0.18 -8.76
C ASP A 333 15.42 1.65 -8.78
N ILE A 334 14.19 1.91 -8.35
CA ILE A 334 13.64 3.25 -8.10
C ILE A 334 13.37 3.43 -6.61
N TRP A 335 13.07 4.66 -6.21
CA TRP A 335 12.68 4.95 -4.83
C TRP A 335 11.52 4.06 -4.37
N ALA A 336 11.70 3.30 -3.28
CA ALA A 336 10.65 2.50 -2.66
C ALA A 336 10.13 3.19 -1.39
N ILE A 337 8.83 3.50 -1.37
CA ILE A 337 8.10 4.05 -0.22
C ILE A 337 7.12 2.98 0.25
N VAL A 338 7.07 2.72 1.57
CA VAL A 338 6.02 1.88 2.14
C VAL A 338 4.80 2.76 2.40
N GLY A 339 3.90 2.89 1.42
CA GLY A 339 2.76 3.81 1.47
C GLY A 339 1.62 3.38 2.37
N GLU A 340 1.57 2.08 2.73
CA GLU A 340 0.65 1.56 3.72
C GLU A 340 1.23 0.41 4.55
N TRP A 341 0.93 0.45 5.84
CA TRP A 341 1.27 -0.55 6.85
C TRP A 341 0.61 -0.17 8.18
N SER A 342 0.54 -1.10 9.14
CA SER A 342 0.15 -0.82 10.52
C SER A 342 0.88 -1.75 11.50
N PRO A 343 0.94 -1.41 12.80
CA PRO A 343 1.47 -2.31 13.82
C PRO A 343 0.42 -3.33 14.32
N ALA A 344 -0.72 -3.47 13.64
CA ALA A 344 -1.70 -4.50 13.99
C ALA A 344 -1.13 -5.90 13.71
N ARG A 345 -1.34 -6.84 14.64
CA ARG A 345 -0.99 -8.27 14.48
C ARG A 345 -2.19 -9.21 14.36
N THR A 346 -3.39 -8.63 14.29
CA THR A 346 -4.65 -9.37 14.15
C THR A 346 -5.52 -8.66 13.14
N ASP A 347 -6.46 -9.38 12.51
CA ASP A 347 -7.50 -8.81 11.68
C ASP A 347 -8.82 -8.57 12.46
N CYS A 348 -8.69 -8.23 13.75
CA CYS A 348 -9.80 -8.12 14.70
C CYS A 348 -10.59 -6.81 14.64
N ALA A 349 -10.09 -5.79 13.94
CA ALA A 349 -10.83 -4.55 13.75
C ALA A 349 -12.19 -4.85 13.11
N LYS A 350 -13.24 -4.33 13.73
CA LYS A 350 -14.62 -4.51 13.27
C LYS A 350 -14.72 -4.09 11.80
N TYR A 351 -15.21 -5.00 10.95
CA TYR A 351 -15.37 -4.81 9.51
C TYR A 351 -14.09 -4.68 8.70
N LEU A 352 -12.90 -4.94 9.27
CA LEU A 352 -11.63 -4.85 8.53
C LEU A 352 -11.58 -5.77 7.30
N ASN A 353 -12.20 -6.95 7.38
CA ASN A 353 -12.35 -7.87 6.26
C ASN A 353 -13.58 -7.58 5.38
N GLY A 354 -14.21 -6.43 5.58
CA GLY A 354 -15.48 -6.02 4.98
C GLY A 354 -16.67 -6.18 5.93
N ARG A 355 -17.68 -5.30 5.77
CA ARG A 355 -18.91 -5.39 6.56
C ARG A 355 -19.63 -6.73 6.33
N GLY A 356 -20.02 -7.36 7.43
CA GLY A 356 -20.63 -8.70 7.43
C GLY A 356 -19.64 -9.87 7.31
N VAL A 357 -18.33 -9.60 7.29
CA VAL A 357 -17.26 -10.61 7.26
C VAL A 357 -16.56 -10.63 8.62
N GLY A 358 -16.39 -11.82 9.20
CA GLY A 358 -15.69 -11.98 10.48
C GLY A 358 -14.17 -11.80 10.37
N ALA A 359 -13.48 -11.99 11.50
CA ALA A 359 -12.02 -12.03 11.59
C ALA A 359 -11.51 -13.45 11.40
N ARG A 360 -10.34 -13.59 10.77
CA ARG A 360 -9.65 -14.89 10.70
C ARG A 360 -9.13 -15.28 12.08
N PHE A 361 -8.59 -14.32 12.81
CA PHE A 361 -7.89 -14.53 14.09
C PHE A 361 -8.74 -15.24 15.15
N ASP A 362 -10.03 -14.91 15.25
CA ASP A 362 -10.96 -15.55 16.20
C ASP A 362 -11.86 -16.63 15.58
N GLY A 363 -11.64 -16.98 14.30
CA GLY A 363 -12.39 -18.00 13.61
C GLY A 363 -13.80 -17.57 13.18
N THR A 364 -14.17 -16.30 13.32
CA THR A 364 -15.51 -15.82 12.92
C THR A 364 -15.65 -15.63 11.40
N ARG A 365 -14.53 -15.54 10.66
CA ARG A 365 -14.55 -15.61 9.20
C ARG A 365 -14.74 -17.04 8.73
N SER A 366 -15.68 -17.26 7.82
CA SER A 366 -15.91 -18.58 7.21
C SER A 366 -14.62 -19.13 6.60
N GLY A 367 -14.26 -20.36 6.98
CA GLY A 367 -13.09 -21.08 6.47
C GLY A 367 -11.78 -20.81 7.20
N SER A 368 -11.74 -19.92 8.20
CA SER A 368 -10.50 -19.66 8.96
C SER A 368 -10.34 -20.60 10.16
N THR A 369 -9.10 -20.73 10.63
CA THR A 369 -8.76 -21.46 11.86
C THR A 369 -8.60 -20.47 13.00
N ALA A 370 -9.41 -20.60 14.06
CA ALA A 370 -9.29 -19.75 15.24
C ALA A 370 -7.91 -19.87 15.90
N ARG A 371 -7.29 -18.73 16.18
CA ARG A 371 -5.97 -18.60 16.83
C ARG A 371 -6.06 -18.00 18.24
N GLY A 372 -7.08 -17.18 18.51
CA GLY A 372 -7.28 -16.54 19.80
C GLY A 372 -8.59 -15.75 19.87
N SER A 373 -8.78 -15.00 20.96
CA SER A 373 -9.91 -14.05 21.07
C SER A 373 -9.49 -12.69 20.53
N CYS A 374 -10.39 -11.99 19.83
CA CYS A 374 -10.18 -10.59 19.44
C CYS A 374 -10.26 -9.61 20.62
N GLN A 375 -10.73 -10.05 21.79
CA GLN A 375 -10.83 -9.20 22.98
C GLN A 375 -9.45 -8.67 23.41
N GLY A 376 -9.33 -7.35 23.49
CA GLY A 376 -8.11 -6.67 23.93
C GLY A 376 -7.05 -6.45 22.83
N PHE A 377 -7.33 -6.88 21.59
CA PHE A 377 -6.47 -6.64 20.43
C PHE A 377 -7.00 -5.61 19.45
N SER A 378 -8.28 -5.23 19.56
CA SER A 378 -8.89 -4.21 18.73
C SER A 378 -10.00 -3.44 19.44
N GLY A 379 -10.52 -2.40 18.79
CA GLY A 379 -11.47 -1.45 19.36
C GLY A 379 -10.77 -0.32 20.10
N SER A 380 -11.26 0.03 21.29
CA SER A 380 -10.65 1.09 22.12
C SER A 380 -9.33 0.65 22.76
N ALA A 381 -8.25 1.37 22.47
CA ALA A 381 -6.91 1.17 23.01
C ALA A 381 -6.81 1.45 24.53
N ALA A 382 -7.83 2.05 25.14
CA ALA A 382 -7.97 2.09 26.60
C ALA A 382 -8.02 0.67 27.22
N THR A 383 -8.51 -0.31 26.45
CA THR A 383 -8.67 -1.70 26.89
C THR A 383 -7.45 -2.59 26.62
N PHE A 384 -6.50 -2.11 25.82
CA PHE A 384 -5.30 -2.87 25.47
C PHE A 384 -4.40 -3.07 26.69
N SER A 385 -3.92 -4.29 26.87
CA SER A 385 -3.00 -4.64 27.95
C SER A 385 -1.64 -3.93 27.80
N SER A 386 -0.92 -3.76 28.90
CA SER A 386 0.43 -3.19 28.88
C SER A 386 1.41 -4.03 28.05
N SER A 387 1.24 -5.35 28.02
CA SER A 387 2.05 -6.25 27.18
C SER A 387 1.75 -6.03 25.71
N TYR A 388 0.48 -5.90 25.32
CA TYR A 388 0.12 -5.65 23.93
C TYR A 388 0.62 -4.28 23.45
N LYS A 389 0.49 -3.22 24.26
CA LYS A 389 1.07 -1.90 23.95
C LYS A 389 2.60 -1.97 23.82
N THR A 390 3.26 -2.82 24.61
CA THR A 390 4.71 -3.06 24.48
C THR A 390 5.05 -3.76 23.17
N PHE A 391 4.25 -4.73 22.75
CA PHE A 391 4.39 -5.37 21.44
C PHE A 391 4.18 -4.36 20.30
N LEU A 392 3.08 -3.61 20.30
CA LEU A 392 2.81 -2.56 19.30
C LEU A 392 4.00 -1.60 19.17
N ARG A 393 4.62 -1.23 20.29
CA ARG A 393 5.81 -0.38 20.31
C ARG A 393 7.01 -1.03 19.62
N LYS A 394 7.30 -2.29 19.95
CA LYS A 394 8.39 -3.06 19.36
C LYS A 394 8.18 -3.23 17.85
N PHE A 395 6.98 -3.65 17.45
CA PHE A 395 6.66 -3.93 16.07
C PHE A 395 6.69 -2.65 15.22
N TRP A 396 6.13 -1.55 15.72
CA TRP A 396 6.23 -0.24 15.07
C TRP A 396 7.69 0.23 14.89
N GLU A 397 8.55 0.04 15.89
CA GLU A 397 9.98 0.38 15.74
C GLU A 397 10.69 -0.51 14.73
N ALA A 398 10.44 -1.81 14.73
CA ALA A 398 11.00 -2.74 13.75
C ALA A 398 10.60 -2.36 12.32
N GLN A 399 9.31 -2.08 12.11
CA GLN A 399 8.74 -1.61 10.84
C GLN A 399 9.39 -0.30 10.40
N THR A 400 9.37 0.75 11.22
CA THR A 400 9.95 2.05 10.84
C THR A 400 11.46 2.02 10.63
N ILE A 401 12.21 1.23 11.39
CA ILE A 401 13.66 1.00 11.14
C ILE A 401 13.86 0.36 9.77
N SER A 402 13.08 -0.68 9.47
CA SER A 402 13.19 -1.43 8.22
C SER A 402 12.78 -0.59 7.01
N TYR A 403 11.65 0.12 7.09
CA TYR A 403 11.11 0.92 5.99
C TYR A 403 11.94 2.19 5.72
N GLU A 404 12.63 2.72 6.73
CA GLU A 404 13.66 3.75 6.53
C GLU A 404 14.96 3.21 5.92
N GLY A 405 15.11 1.90 5.71
CA GLY A 405 16.07 1.33 4.77
C GLY A 405 15.81 1.79 3.34
N GLY A 406 14.53 1.83 2.93
CA GLY A 406 14.05 2.46 1.69
C GLY A 406 13.93 3.99 1.79
N GLN A 407 12.91 4.58 1.18
CA GLN A 407 12.65 6.02 1.26
C GLN A 407 11.81 6.43 2.47
N GLY A 408 11.31 5.49 3.26
CA GLY A 408 10.48 5.75 4.42
C GLY A 408 9.07 5.18 4.25
N TRP A 409 8.11 5.77 4.97
CA TRP A 409 6.86 5.10 5.28
C TRP A 409 5.69 6.06 5.47
N ILE A 410 4.48 5.57 5.25
CA ILE A 410 3.21 6.26 5.49
C ILE A 410 2.28 5.27 6.21
N GLN A 411 2.03 5.49 7.50
CA GLN A 411 1.23 4.56 8.29
C GLN A 411 -0.25 4.67 7.93
N TRP A 412 -0.92 3.53 7.77
CA TRP A 412 -2.36 3.44 7.67
C TRP A 412 -2.97 3.25 9.07
N ALA A 413 -3.63 4.24 9.66
CA ALA A 413 -3.95 5.60 9.21
C ALA A 413 -3.70 6.63 10.33
N TRP A 414 -3.88 7.94 10.08
CA TRP A 414 -3.79 8.95 11.15
C TRP A 414 -4.76 8.67 12.29
N LYS A 415 -6.02 8.33 11.95
CA LYS A 415 -7.06 7.99 12.91
C LYS A 415 -8.12 7.09 12.30
N THR A 416 -8.80 6.42 13.22
CA THR A 416 -10.06 5.72 13.03
C THR A 416 -11.12 6.41 13.88
N GLU A 417 -12.39 6.05 13.72
CA GLU A 417 -13.44 6.47 14.64
C GLU A 417 -13.11 6.06 16.09
N GLU A 418 -13.47 6.91 17.06
CA GLU A 418 -13.15 6.68 18.47
C GLU A 418 -13.64 5.30 18.93
N GLY A 419 -12.73 4.49 19.48
CA GLY A 419 -13.05 3.15 19.94
C GLY A 419 -13.17 2.08 18.86
N ALA A 420 -12.88 2.39 17.59
CA ALA A 420 -12.87 1.43 16.49
C ALA A 420 -11.45 1.23 15.95
N GLY A 421 -10.93 -0.01 15.98
CA GLY A 421 -9.65 -0.36 15.36
C GLY A 421 -8.46 0.52 15.75
N GLU A 422 -8.36 0.97 17.01
CA GLU A 422 -7.36 1.98 17.41
C GLU A 422 -5.90 1.48 17.33
N GLU A 423 -5.66 0.18 17.13
CA GLU A 423 -4.35 -0.38 16.79
C GLU A 423 -3.84 0.07 15.40
N TRP A 424 -4.74 0.52 14.52
CA TRP A 424 -4.44 1.11 13.22
C TRP A 424 -4.23 2.63 13.30
N SER A 425 -4.60 3.28 14.40
CA SER A 425 -4.55 4.73 14.53
C SER A 425 -3.18 5.22 15.01
N TYR A 426 -2.53 6.05 14.19
CA TYR A 426 -1.29 6.74 14.58
C TYR A 426 -1.50 7.67 15.79
N SER A 427 -2.57 8.47 15.77
CA SER A 427 -2.88 9.41 16.86
C SER A 427 -3.17 8.70 18.18
N LYS A 428 -3.81 7.53 18.17
CA LYS A 428 -3.98 6.70 19.37
C LYS A 428 -2.66 6.09 19.83
N GLY A 429 -1.78 5.74 18.90
CA GLY A 429 -0.43 5.32 19.25
C GLY A 429 0.39 6.39 19.98
N LEU A 430 0.23 7.65 19.61
CA LEU A 430 0.80 8.78 20.36
C LEU A 430 0.15 8.88 21.75
N GLN A 431 -1.18 8.86 21.81
CA GLN A 431 -1.95 9.02 23.05
C GLN A 431 -1.60 7.94 24.10
N TYR A 432 -1.46 6.69 23.68
CA TYR A 432 -1.25 5.54 24.56
C TYR A 432 0.21 5.05 24.59
N GLY A 433 1.12 5.73 23.88
CA GLY A 433 2.57 5.63 24.06
C GLY A 433 3.28 4.50 23.31
N TRP A 434 2.60 3.76 22.43
CA TRP A 434 3.30 2.80 21.56
C TRP A 434 3.92 3.46 20.31
N ILE A 435 3.57 4.71 20.00
CA ILE A 435 4.26 5.54 19.01
C ILE A 435 4.89 6.73 19.73
N PRO A 436 6.18 7.03 19.50
CA PRO A 436 6.84 8.18 20.10
C PRO A 436 6.42 9.50 19.42
N GLN A 437 6.36 10.60 20.19
CA GLN A 437 6.09 11.95 19.64
C GLN A 437 7.11 12.39 18.59
N ASN A 438 8.40 12.04 18.78
CA ASN A 438 9.39 12.15 17.74
C ASN A 438 9.53 10.79 17.06
N PRO A 439 9.20 10.65 15.76
CA PRO A 439 9.20 9.38 15.05
C PRO A 439 10.60 8.80 14.84
N THR A 440 11.68 9.49 15.24
CA THR A 440 13.06 8.94 15.27
C THR A 440 13.49 8.40 16.62
N ASN A 441 12.72 8.66 17.69
CA ASN A 441 13.04 8.14 19.01
C ASN A 441 12.81 6.63 19.04
N ARG A 442 13.75 5.87 19.61
CA ARG A 442 13.70 4.42 19.72
C ARG A 442 13.89 3.99 21.17
N LYS A 443 12.99 3.15 21.66
CA LYS A 443 13.09 2.42 22.93
C LYS A 443 13.80 1.07 22.71
N TYR A 444 13.73 0.52 21.50
CA TYR A 444 14.33 -0.73 21.06
C TYR A 444 15.18 -0.51 19.79
N PRO A 445 16.25 0.31 19.84
CA PRO A 445 17.01 0.72 18.65
C PRO A 445 17.70 -0.44 17.91
N ASN A 446 17.96 -1.57 18.59
CA ASN A 446 18.63 -2.75 18.03
C ASN A 446 17.64 -3.88 17.71
N ILE A 447 16.34 -3.61 17.58
CA ILE A 447 15.33 -4.67 17.45
C ILE A 447 15.46 -5.50 16.16
N CYS A 448 16.18 -5.00 15.17
CA CYS A 448 16.47 -5.70 13.92
C CYS A 448 17.90 -6.26 13.82
N ASN A 449 18.68 -6.23 14.92
CA ASN A 449 20.08 -6.67 14.97
C ASN A 449 20.27 -7.97 15.74
#